data_AF-A0A098BWJ9-F1
#
_entry.id   AF-A0A098BWJ9-F1
#
_cell.length_a   1.000
_cell.length_b   1.000
_cell.length_c   1.000
_cell.angle_alpha   90.00
_cell.angle_beta   90.00
_cell.angle_gamma   90.00
#
_symmetry.space_group_name_H-M   'P 1'
#
loop_
_entity.id
_entity.type
_entity.pdbx_description
1 polymer ?
#
loop_
_entity_poly.entity_id
_entity_poly.type
_entity_poly.pdbx_seq_one_letter_code
_entity_poly.pdbx_strand_id
1 'polypeptide(L)'
;MAQGRILRRFGLAASLGIAALLLTGCSSEEVLRFGWPEGITPQAERMRELWTWSVVAALVMGVLVWGLTFWVVIFHRKKKDSPEFPRQTAYNVPLELLYTAVPFVIIAVLFYFTVVVQNYVLEKEDNPNVVVDVTAFQWNWKFGYRTIDLGEGTARYEGTDEIAQAAVAGDDEEHAGGEHEVPAPIHGQEAEDLSYLHYNKIETVGTSSEIPVLVLPTDRRIEFVLASSDVIHSFWVPEFLFKRDVNPNPLNNSSDPVFQISEIQEEGAFVGRCAEMCGTYHAMMNFEVRAVSPERFAEYIELRKPVEDGGQGLTNAQALERIGESPVATSTTPFKTDRTDRAASGVVTAGN
;
A
#
# COMPACT_ATOMS: atom_id res chain seq x y z
N MET A 1 30.71 9.72 50.67
CA MET A 1 30.39 10.91 49.83
C MET A 1 30.30 10.64 48.32
N ALA A 2 30.91 9.58 47.75
CA ALA A 2 30.90 9.31 46.30
C ALA A 2 29.58 8.71 45.75
N GLN A 3 28.92 7.81 46.49
CA GLN A 3 27.65 7.18 46.08
C GLN A 3 26.50 8.18 45.87
N GLY A 4 26.40 9.20 46.73
CA GLY A 4 25.36 10.23 46.62
C GLY A 4 25.50 11.10 45.37
N ARG A 5 26.71 11.27 44.82
CA ARG A 5 26.94 12.03 43.59
C ARG A 5 26.58 11.23 42.33
N ILE A 6 26.76 9.91 42.36
CA ILE A 6 26.41 9.01 41.25
C ILE A 6 24.89 8.88 41.14
N LEU A 7 24.18 8.67 42.25
CA LEU A 7 22.71 8.66 42.27
C LEU A 7 22.12 9.99 41.79
N ARG A 8 22.71 11.12 42.20
CA ARG A 8 22.26 12.45 41.75
C ARG A 8 22.49 12.68 40.27
N ARG A 9 23.61 12.20 39.71
CA ARG A 9 23.91 12.30 38.27
C ARG A 9 23.02 11.40 37.42
N PHE A 10 22.73 10.18 37.89
CA PHE A 10 21.76 9.30 37.25
C PHE A 10 20.35 9.87 37.32
N GLY A 11 19.92 10.38 38.49
CA GLY A 11 18.63 11.04 38.64
C GLY A 11 18.50 12.27 37.74
N LEU A 12 19.55 13.09 37.63
CA LEU A 12 19.57 14.25 36.75
C LEU A 12 19.52 13.84 35.27
N ALA A 13 20.30 12.85 34.85
CA ALA A 13 20.30 12.35 33.48
C ALA A 13 18.98 11.69 33.10
N ALA A 14 18.37 10.91 34.00
CA ALA A 14 17.04 10.34 33.79
C ALA A 14 15.97 11.45 33.72
N SER A 15 16.02 12.45 34.60
CA SER A 15 15.09 13.58 34.55
C SER A 15 15.25 14.44 33.30
N LEU A 16 16.48 14.62 32.81
CA LEU A 16 16.76 15.34 31.57
C LEU A 16 16.35 14.52 30.34
N GLY A 17 16.49 13.19 30.36
CA GLY A 17 16.00 12.31 29.31
C GLY A 17 14.47 12.29 29.24
N ILE A 18 13.79 12.22 30.39
CA ILE A 18 12.33 12.30 30.50
C ILE A 18 11.84 13.69 30.09
N ALA A 19 12.50 14.75 30.54
CA ALA A 19 12.17 16.12 30.13
C ALA A 19 12.39 16.32 28.63
N ALA A 20 13.47 15.80 28.04
CA ALA A 20 13.70 15.85 26.61
C ALA A 20 12.59 15.11 25.83
N LEU A 21 12.16 13.93 26.30
CA LEU A 21 11.04 13.17 25.71
C LEU A 21 9.69 13.90 25.83
N LEU A 22 9.47 14.62 26.93
CA LEU A 22 8.22 15.38 27.17
C LEU A 22 8.22 16.76 26.50
N LEU A 23 9.39 17.35 26.25
CA LEU A 23 9.56 18.68 25.66
C LEU A 23 9.73 18.66 24.13
N THR A 24 9.88 17.50 23.50
CA THR A 24 10.04 17.38 22.03
C THR A 24 8.78 17.66 21.22
N GLY A 25 7.63 17.93 21.83
CA GLY A 25 6.42 18.37 21.11
C GLY A 25 5.79 17.33 20.17
N CYS A 26 6.41 16.17 19.97
CA CYS A 26 5.80 15.04 19.29
C CYS A 26 4.56 14.62 20.07
N SER A 27 3.41 14.56 19.39
CA SER A 27 2.26 13.89 19.97
C SER A 27 2.69 12.45 20.31
N SER A 28 2.19 11.89 21.42
CA SER A 28 2.51 10.50 21.78
C SER A 28 2.14 9.53 20.65
N GLU A 29 1.17 9.89 19.81
CA GLU A 29 0.74 9.12 18.65
C GLU A 29 1.77 9.10 17.52
N GLU A 30 2.44 10.21 17.21
CA GLU A 30 3.50 10.23 16.18
C GLU A 30 4.69 9.33 16.55
N VAL A 31 5.10 9.33 17.82
CA VAL A 31 6.22 8.50 18.30
C VAL A 31 5.83 7.02 18.29
N LEU A 32 4.61 6.70 18.73
CA LEU A 32 4.12 5.33 18.81
C LEU A 32 3.74 4.74 17.44
N ARG A 33 3.69 5.55 16.39
CA ARG A 33 3.50 5.08 15.00
C ARG A 33 4.73 4.34 14.44
N PHE A 34 5.89 4.43 15.10
CA PHE A 34 7.15 3.77 14.69
C PHE A 34 7.52 3.98 13.21
N GLY A 35 7.30 5.19 12.70
CA GLY A 35 7.71 5.59 11.34
C GLY A 35 6.77 5.17 10.21
N TRP A 36 5.58 4.63 10.50
CA TRP A 36 4.53 4.48 9.47
C TRP A 36 4.06 5.85 8.95
N PRO A 37 3.40 5.94 7.79
CA PRO A 37 2.66 7.14 7.35
C PRO A 37 1.30 7.26 8.06
N GLU A 38 0.61 8.39 7.86
CA GLU A 38 -0.75 8.59 8.40
C GLU A 38 -1.71 7.80 7.54
N GLY A 39 -2.64 7.10 8.20
CA GLY A 39 -3.69 6.41 7.47
C GLY A 39 -4.73 7.42 7.00
N ILE A 40 -5.02 7.45 5.71
CA ILE A 40 -6.06 8.33 5.13
C ILE A 40 -7.38 7.61 4.88
N THR A 41 -7.49 6.35 5.30
CA THR A 41 -8.69 5.52 5.18
C THR A 41 -9.01 4.86 6.54
N PRO A 42 -10.28 4.56 6.84
CA PRO A 42 -10.63 3.82 8.06
C PRO A 42 -9.91 2.47 8.20
N GLN A 43 -9.67 1.78 7.08
CA GLN A 43 -8.88 0.54 7.04
C GLN A 43 -7.44 0.79 7.52
N ALA A 44 -6.81 1.85 7.01
CA ALA A 44 -5.46 2.27 7.36
C ALA A 44 -5.34 2.56 8.86
N GLU A 45 -6.31 3.27 9.44
CA GLU A 45 -6.32 3.55 10.88
C GLU A 45 -6.36 2.27 11.73
N ARG A 46 -7.21 1.30 11.37
CA ARG A 46 -7.29 0.00 12.07
C ARG A 46 -6.00 -0.81 11.96
N MET A 47 -5.38 -0.82 10.79
CA MET A 47 -4.07 -1.48 10.61
C MET A 47 -2.98 -0.79 11.43
N ARG A 48 -2.97 0.55 11.49
CA ARG A 48 -2.04 1.34 12.31
C ARG A 48 -2.20 1.06 13.80
N GLU A 49 -3.44 1.00 14.29
CA GLU A 49 -3.74 0.66 15.69
C GLU A 49 -3.20 -0.74 16.04
N LEU A 50 -3.48 -1.74 15.20
CA LEU A 50 -2.99 -3.11 15.40
C LEU A 50 -1.46 -3.16 15.39
N TRP A 51 -0.80 -2.47 14.44
CA TRP A 51 0.65 -2.35 14.38
C TRP A 51 1.23 -1.77 15.66
N THR A 52 0.69 -0.63 16.11
CA THR A 52 1.18 0.09 17.29
C THR A 52 1.16 -0.80 18.53
N TRP A 53 0.03 -1.46 18.79
CA TRP A 53 -0.09 -2.35 19.94
C TRP A 53 0.73 -3.64 19.80
N SER A 54 0.88 -4.16 18.58
CA SER A 54 1.74 -5.32 18.30
C SER A 54 3.21 -4.99 18.57
N VAL A 55 3.70 -3.82 18.15
CA VAL A 55 5.06 -3.37 18.42
C VAL A 55 5.26 -3.10 19.91
N VAL A 56 4.30 -2.48 20.59
CA VAL A 56 4.37 -2.29 22.05
C VAL A 56 4.49 -3.64 22.77
N ALA A 57 3.67 -4.64 22.40
CA ALA A 57 3.76 -5.98 22.96
C ALA A 57 5.13 -6.64 22.67
N ALA A 58 5.64 -6.51 21.44
CA ALA A 58 6.95 -6.99 21.05
C ALA A 58 8.09 -6.31 21.81
N LEU A 59 8.00 -5.00 22.07
CA LEU A 59 8.97 -4.24 22.85
C LEU A 59 8.97 -4.65 24.33
N VAL A 60 7.80 -4.87 24.93
CA VAL A 60 7.71 -5.39 26.31
C VAL A 60 8.42 -6.74 26.41
N MET A 61 8.22 -7.63 25.44
CA MET A 61 8.92 -8.92 25.40
C MET A 61 10.42 -8.76 25.11
N GLY A 62 10.80 -7.89 24.18
CA GLY A 62 12.18 -7.58 23.87
C GLY A 62 12.95 -7.07 25.09
N VAL A 63 12.37 -6.14 25.85
CA VAL A 63 12.95 -5.60 27.10
C VAL A 63 13.09 -6.70 28.15
N LEU A 64 12.12 -7.61 28.28
CA LEU A 64 12.21 -8.76 29.19
C LEU A 64 13.39 -9.66 28.80
N VAL A 65 13.50 -10.05 27.54
CA VAL A 65 14.56 -10.94 27.04
C VAL A 65 15.94 -10.28 27.14
N TRP A 66 16.05 -9.01 26.75
CA TRP A 66 17.29 -8.24 26.91
C TRP A 66 17.67 -8.09 28.38
N GLY A 67 16.70 -7.83 29.26
CA GLY A 67 16.90 -7.76 30.71
C GLY A 67 17.48 -9.07 31.26
N LEU A 68 16.90 -10.23 30.91
CA LEU A 68 17.40 -11.54 31.31
C LEU A 68 18.79 -11.83 30.73
N THR A 69 19.04 -11.44 29.48
CA THR A 69 20.35 -11.63 28.83
C THR A 69 21.42 -10.81 29.53
N PHE A 70 21.19 -9.51 29.73
CA PHE A 70 22.12 -8.65 30.45
C PHE A 70 22.31 -9.09 31.90
N TRP A 71 21.25 -9.57 32.54
CA TRP A 71 21.33 -10.16 33.88
C TRP A 71 22.33 -11.33 33.93
N VAL A 72 22.20 -12.30 33.01
CA VAL A 72 23.11 -13.45 32.95
C VAL A 72 24.54 -13.01 32.65
N VAL A 73 24.73 -12.09 31.69
CA VAL A 73 26.05 -11.56 31.32
C VAL A 73 26.74 -10.83 32.49
N ILE A 74 25.99 -10.09 33.32
CA ILE A 74 26.55 -9.29 34.41
C ILE A 74 26.78 -10.14 35.67
N PHE A 75 25.76 -10.93 36.08
CA PHE A 75 25.76 -11.59 37.38
C PHE A 75 26.37 -13.00 37.36
N HIS A 76 26.31 -13.70 36.22
CA HIS A 76 26.79 -15.08 36.09
C HIS A 76 28.13 -15.20 35.35
N ARG A 77 28.82 -14.08 35.12
CA ARG A 77 30.18 -14.06 34.56
C ARG A 77 31.21 -14.67 35.52
N LYS A 78 32.15 -15.48 35.00
CA LYS A 78 33.27 -16.07 35.76
C LYS A 78 34.08 -15.00 36.51
N LYS A 79 34.36 -15.26 37.78
CA LYS A 79 35.22 -14.43 38.65
C LYS A 79 36.50 -15.20 39.00
N LYS A 80 37.50 -14.52 39.57
CA LYS A 80 38.78 -15.15 39.92
C LYS A 80 38.62 -16.26 40.97
N ASP A 81 37.70 -16.10 41.92
CA ASP A 81 37.50 -17.01 43.05
C ASP A 81 36.27 -17.93 42.89
N SER A 82 35.69 -18.02 41.69
CA SER A 82 34.54 -18.89 41.43
C SER A 82 34.97 -20.34 41.16
N PRO A 83 34.18 -21.35 41.61
CA PRO A 83 34.46 -22.77 41.36
C PRO A 83 34.52 -23.07 39.86
N GLU A 84 35.24 -24.14 39.51
CA GLU A 84 35.48 -24.52 38.10
C GLU A 84 34.18 -24.82 37.33
N PHE A 85 33.23 -25.48 37.99
CA PHE A 85 31.93 -25.80 37.41
C PHE A 85 30.78 -25.01 38.08
N PRO A 86 29.82 -24.47 37.31
CA PRO A 86 28.61 -23.85 37.85
C PRO A 86 27.66 -24.90 38.42
N ARG A 87 26.62 -24.46 39.15
CA ARG A 87 25.55 -25.36 39.62
C ARG A 87 24.88 -26.05 38.43
N GLN A 88 24.89 -27.38 38.40
CA GLN A 88 24.26 -28.18 37.36
C GLN A 88 22.79 -28.42 37.71
N THR A 89 21.89 -27.83 36.93
CA THR A 89 20.44 -28.05 37.02
C THR A 89 19.94 -28.39 35.62
N ALA A 90 19.23 -29.52 35.46
CA ALA A 90 18.84 -30.01 34.13
C ALA A 90 17.38 -29.75 33.77
N TYR A 91 16.45 -29.82 34.72
CA TYR A 91 15.01 -29.78 34.45
C TYR A 91 14.28 -28.87 35.44
N ASN A 92 13.35 -28.07 34.93
CA ASN A 92 12.43 -27.27 35.73
C ASN A 92 11.06 -27.25 35.05
N VAL A 93 10.35 -28.37 35.12
CA VAL A 93 9.06 -28.57 34.45
C VAL A 93 8.06 -27.44 34.69
N PRO A 94 7.88 -26.89 35.92
CA PRO A 94 7.00 -25.74 36.11
C PRO A 94 7.40 -24.49 35.31
N LEU A 95 8.70 -24.18 35.22
CA LEU A 95 9.20 -23.07 34.42
C LEU A 95 9.04 -23.35 32.92
N GLU A 96 9.28 -24.59 32.51
CA GLU A 96 9.12 -25.05 31.12
C GLU A 96 7.67 -24.90 30.65
N LEU A 97 6.70 -25.26 31.50
CA LEU A 97 5.29 -25.05 31.22
C LEU A 97 4.95 -23.56 31.12
N LEU A 98 5.50 -22.71 32.00
CA LEU A 98 5.24 -21.27 32.01
C LEU A 98 5.69 -20.60 30.70
N TYR A 99 6.94 -20.77 30.29
CA TYR A 99 7.45 -20.13 29.07
C TYR A 99 6.91 -20.76 27.78
N THR A 100 6.21 -21.90 27.86
CA THR A 100 5.50 -22.48 26.71
C THR A 100 4.07 -21.93 26.63
N ALA A 101 3.35 -21.90 27.74
CA ALA A 101 1.95 -21.45 27.78
C ALA A 101 1.82 -19.94 27.57
N VAL A 102 2.71 -19.12 28.13
CA VAL A 102 2.61 -17.66 28.04
C VAL A 102 2.75 -17.15 26.59
N PRO A 103 3.78 -17.54 25.80
CA PRO A 103 3.86 -17.14 24.39
C PRO A 103 2.69 -17.64 23.56
N PHE A 104 2.19 -18.85 23.83
CA PHE A 104 1.01 -19.37 23.14
C PHE A 104 -0.21 -18.46 23.35
N VAL A 105 -0.49 -18.03 24.59
CA VAL A 105 -1.60 -17.12 24.88
C VAL A 105 -1.38 -15.76 24.21
N ILE A 106 -0.16 -15.21 24.23
CA ILE A 106 0.16 -13.94 23.55
C ILE A 106 -0.14 -14.05 22.05
N ILE A 107 0.32 -15.12 21.40
CA ILE A 107 0.07 -15.36 19.97
C ILE A 107 -1.42 -15.55 19.69
N ALA A 108 -2.14 -16.29 20.54
CA ALA A 108 -3.59 -16.50 20.36
C ALA A 108 -4.38 -15.18 20.42
N VAL A 109 -4.02 -14.28 21.35
CA VAL A 109 -4.63 -12.95 21.45
C VAL A 109 -4.29 -12.09 20.24
N LEU A 110 -3.02 -12.05 19.82
CA LEU A 110 -2.61 -11.32 18.63
C LEU A 110 -3.32 -11.84 17.37
N PHE A 111 -3.40 -13.17 17.21
CA PHE A 111 -4.09 -13.81 16.09
C PHE A 111 -5.57 -13.44 16.02
N TYR A 112 -6.27 -13.40 17.16
CA TYR A 112 -7.67 -12.95 17.21
C TYR A 112 -7.83 -11.53 16.64
N PHE A 113 -7.01 -10.58 17.11
CA PHE A 113 -7.07 -9.20 16.61
C PHE A 113 -6.65 -9.09 15.15
N THR A 114 -5.65 -9.87 14.70
CA THR A 114 -5.25 -9.94 13.29
C THR A 114 -6.41 -10.37 12.40
N VAL A 115 -7.15 -11.41 12.78
CA VAL A 115 -8.31 -11.89 11.98
C VAL A 115 -9.44 -10.86 11.96
N VAL A 116 -9.72 -10.20 13.09
CA VAL A 116 -10.74 -9.14 13.17
C VAL A 116 -10.40 -7.99 12.22
N VAL A 117 -9.16 -7.49 12.26
CA VAL A 117 -8.72 -6.40 11.38
C VAL A 117 -8.65 -6.86 9.92
N GLN A 118 -8.15 -8.06 9.65
CA GLN A 118 -8.11 -8.61 8.29
C GLN A 118 -9.50 -8.69 7.66
N ASN A 119 -10.50 -9.20 8.40
CA ASN A 119 -11.86 -9.31 7.87
C ASN A 119 -12.47 -7.93 7.57
N TYR A 120 -12.22 -6.94 8.42
CA TYR A 120 -12.66 -5.56 8.18
C TYR A 120 -11.98 -4.92 6.97
N VAL A 121 -10.66 -5.12 6.81
CA VAL A 121 -9.89 -4.56 5.69
C VAL A 121 -10.27 -5.20 4.35
N LEU A 122 -10.63 -6.49 4.36
CA LEU A 122 -11.00 -7.24 3.16
C LEU A 122 -12.50 -7.25 2.87
N GLU A 123 -13.30 -6.59 3.71
CA GLU A 123 -14.74 -6.49 3.53
C GLU A 123 -15.05 -5.72 2.24
N LYS A 124 -15.96 -6.30 1.43
CA LYS A 124 -16.44 -5.72 0.18
C LYS A 124 -17.94 -5.50 0.32
N GLU A 125 -18.38 -4.31 -0.05
CA GLU A 125 -19.79 -3.99 -0.17
C GLU A 125 -20.20 -3.97 -1.64
N ASP A 126 -21.42 -4.43 -1.91
CA ASP A 126 -22.01 -4.35 -3.24
C ASP A 126 -22.32 -2.89 -3.58
N ASN A 127 -22.22 -2.53 -4.86
CA ASN A 127 -22.45 -1.18 -5.39
C ASN A 127 -21.49 -0.12 -4.81
N PRO A 128 -20.17 -0.25 -5.04
CA PRO A 128 -19.22 0.81 -4.72
C PRO A 128 -19.54 2.09 -5.51
N ASN A 129 -19.19 3.25 -4.96
CA ASN A 129 -19.44 4.54 -5.61
C ASN A 129 -18.54 4.76 -6.82
N VAL A 130 -17.32 4.25 -6.79
CA VAL A 130 -16.36 4.38 -7.89
C VAL A 130 -15.65 3.05 -8.07
N VAL A 131 -15.64 2.52 -9.29
CA VAL A 131 -14.84 1.35 -9.67
C VAL A 131 -13.73 1.81 -10.60
N VAL A 132 -12.49 1.57 -10.19
CA VAL A 132 -11.29 1.91 -10.93
C VAL A 132 -10.56 0.65 -11.35
N ASP A 133 -10.25 0.58 -12.63
CA ASP A 133 -9.43 -0.46 -13.21
C ASP A 133 -7.98 -0.02 -13.19
N VAL A 134 -7.18 -0.75 -12.45
CA VAL A 134 -5.74 -0.54 -12.36
C VAL A 134 -5.08 -1.60 -13.22
N THR A 135 -4.63 -1.18 -14.39
CA THR A 135 -3.81 -2.03 -15.27
C THR A 135 -2.35 -1.70 -15.05
N ALA A 136 -1.58 -2.63 -14.48
CA ALA A 136 -0.13 -2.55 -14.46
C ALA A 136 0.42 -3.07 -15.79
N PHE A 137 1.41 -2.39 -16.36
CA PHE A 137 2.14 -2.89 -17.52
C PHE A 137 3.63 -2.59 -17.36
N GLN A 138 4.44 -2.98 -18.33
CA GLN A 138 5.88 -2.92 -18.18
C GLN A 138 6.37 -1.51 -17.86
N TRP A 139 6.76 -1.33 -16.60
CA TRP A 139 7.35 -0.12 -16.04
C TRP A 139 6.43 1.11 -15.98
N ASN A 140 5.11 0.95 -16.08
CA ASN A 140 4.18 2.03 -15.76
C ASN A 140 2.76 1.53 -15.45
N TRP A 141 1.85 2.47 -15.21
CA TRP A 141 0.46 2.21 -14.82
C TRP A 141 -0.52 2.84 -15.80
N LYS A 142 -1.67 2.18 -15.97
CA LYS A 142 -2.87 2.71 -16.62
C LYS A 142 -4.02 2.63 -15.63
N PHE A 143 -4.72 3.73 -15.47
CA PHE A 143 -5.93 3.81 -14.64
C PHE A 143 -7.15 4.08 -15.50
N GLY A 144 -8.19 3.27 -15.36
CA GLY A 144 -9.46 3.45 -16.05
C GLY A 144 -10.61 3.62 -15.06
N TYR A 145 -11.62 4.42 -15.41
CA TYR A 145 -12.84 4.54 -14.60
C TYR A 145 -13.95 3.70 -15.24
N ARG A 146 -14.32 2.60 -14.56
CA ARG A 146 -15.31 1.66 -15.06
C ARG A 146 -16.73 2.10 -14.76
N THR A 147 -17.04 2.31 -13.50
CA THR A 147 -18.38 2.75 -13.07
C THR A 147 -18.25 3.84 -12.02
N ILE A 148 -19.13 4.83 -12.09
CA ILE A 148 -19.19 5.93 -11.11
C ILE A 148 -20.65 6.20 -10.77
N ASP A 149 -20.98 6.07 -9.48
CA ASP A 149 -22.26 6.39 -8.89
C ASP A 149 -22.03 7.17 -7.58
N LEU A 150 -22.03 8.50 -7.67
CA LEU A 150 -21.76 9.39 -6.54
C LEU A 150 -22.97 9.58 -5.60
N GLY A 151 -24.12 9.01 -5.94
CA GLY A 151 -25.39 9.24 -5.25
C GLY A 151 -26.02 10.60 -5.55
N GLU A 152 -27.18 10.88 -4.95
CA GLU A 152 -27.82 12.21 -4.95
C GLU A 152 -28.06 12.87 -6.34
N GLY A 153 -28.77 12.18 -7.24
CA GLY A 153 -29.32 12.80 -8.46
C GLY A 153 -28.33 12.95 -9.62
N THR A 154 -27.07 12.54 -9.46
CA THR A 154 -26.15 12.32 -10.58
C THR A 154 -26.45 10.99 -11.27
N ALA A 155 -26.47 10.98 -12.60
CA ALA A 155 -26.63 9.73 -13.34
C ALA A 155 -25.37 8.85 -13.16
N ARG A 156 -25.58 7.55 -13.00
CA ARG A 156 -24.50 6.57 -12.99
C ARG A 156 -23.75 6.60 -14.33
N TYR A 157 -22.43 6.75 -14.27
CA TYR A 157 -21.56 6.70 -15.44
C TYR A 157 -21.08 5.27 -15.65
N GLU A 158 -21.24 4.78 -16.88
CA GLU A 158 -20.72 3.51 -17.36
C GLU A 158 -19.62 3.81 -18.39
N GLY A 159 -18.40 3.45 -18.01
CA GLY A 159 -17.17 3.86 -18.68
C GLY A 159 -16.43 2.75 -19.41
N THR A 160 -16.96 1.53 -19.46
CA THR A 160 -16.34 0.43 -20.22
C THR A 160 -16.29 0.78 -21.71
N ASP A 161 -15.13 0.57 -22.34
CA ASP A 161 -14.98 0.65 -23.79
C ASP A 161 -15.23 -0.74 -24.41
N GLU A 162 -16.49 -0.97 -24.80
CA GLU A 162 -16.94 -2.24 -25.39
C GLU A 162 -16.21 -2.57 -26.70
N ILE A 163 -15.79 -1.56 -27.46
CA ILE A 163 -15.09 -1.78 -28.75
C ILE A 163 -13.67 -2.28 -28.47
N ALA A 164 -12.96 -1.61 -27.56
CA ALA A 164 -11.63 -2.03 -27.14
C ALA A 164 -11.68 -3.41 -26.46
N GLN A 165 -12.68 -3.65 -25.61
CA GLN A 165 -12.85 -4.93 -24.94
C GLN A 165 -13.11 -6.06 -25.94
N ALA A 166 -13.99 -5.85 -26.93
CA ALA A 166 -14.27 -6.82 -27.98
C ALA A 166 -13.04 -7.11 -28.86
N ALA A 167 -12.22 -6.09 -29.14
CA ALA A 167 -11.00 -6.25 -29.94
C ALA A 167 -9.93 -7.13 -29.26
N VAL A 168 -9.98 -7.26 -27.93
CA VAL A 168 -9.00 -8.02 -27.13
C VAL A 168 -9.54 -9.38 -26.67
N ALA A 169 -10.86 -9.60 -26.76
CA ALA A 169 -11.51 -10.85 -26.38
C ALA A 169 -11.10 -12.06 -27.25
N GLY A 170 -10.42 -11.83 -28.38
CA GLY A 170 -9.98 -12.86 -29.32
C GLY A 170 -11.12 -13.33 -30.22
N ASP A 171 -10.81 -13.61 -31.49
CA ASP A 171 -11.75 -14.28 -32.39
C ASP A 171 -11.65 -15.79 -32.12
N ASP A 172 -12.69 -16.38 -31.52
CA ASP A 172 -12.86 -17.85 -31.41
C ASP A 172 -12.83 -18.55 -32.80
N GLU A 173 -12.93 -17.78 -33.89
CA GLU A 173 -13.05 -18.29 -35.26
C GLU A 173 -11.73 -18.66 -35.95
N GLU A 174 -10.56 -18.16 -35.50
CA GLU A 174 -9.31 -18.34 -36.28
C GLU A 174 -8.78 -19.80 -36.29
N HIS A 175 -9.31 -20.65 -35.39
CA HIS A 175 -8.94 -22.06 -35.28
C HIS A 175 -9.85 -23.02 -36.08
N ALA A 176 -10.92 -22.51 -36.70
CA ALA A 176 -11.92 -23.33 -37.40
C ALA A 176 -11.58 -23.67 -38.88
N GLY A 177 -10.32 -23.44 -39.32
CA GLY A 177 -9.93 -23.50 -40.73
C GLY A 177 -9.12 -24.73 -41.19
N GLY A 178 -8.64 -25.59 -40.29
CA GLY A 178 -7.73 -26.70 -40.62
C GLY A 178 -8.29 -28.09 -40.30
N GLU A 179 -7.88 -29.13 -41.06
CA GLU A 179 -8.29 -30.53 -40.85
C GLU A 179 -7.93 -31.11 -39.45
N HIS A 180 -7.13 -30.38 -38.68
CA HIS A 180 -6.86 -30.64 -37.27
C HIS A 180 -6.90 -29.32 -36.49
N GLU A 181 -7.92 -29.15 -35.65
CA GLU A 181 -8.01 -28.09 -34.66
C GLU A 181 -6.91 -28.31 -33.61
N VAL A 182 -5.86 -27.49 -33.66
CA VAL A 182 -4.79 -27.52 -32.65
C VAL A 182 -5.24 -26.60 -31.51
N PRO A 183 -5.61 -27.13 -30.33
CA PRO A 183 -6.02 -26.27 -29.23
C PRO A 183 -4.85 -25.40 -28.76
N ALA A 184 -5.14 -24.17 -28.38
CA ALA A 184 -4.12 -23.25 -27.92
C ALA A 184 -3.45 -23.72 -26.59
N PRO A 185 -2.22 -23.26 -26.31
CA PRO A 185 -1.32 -23.93 -25.37
C PRO A 185 -1.79 -23.94 -23.90
N ILE A 186 -2.61 -22.98 -23.49
CA ILE A 186 -3.00 -22.78 -22.09
C ILE A 186 -4.48 -23.09 -21.94
N HIS A 187 -4.83 -24.35 -21.68
CA HIS A 187 -6.24 -24.77 -21.55
C HIS A 187 -7.14 -24.40 -22.75
N GLY A 188 -6.57 -24.27 -23.95
CA GLY A 188 -7.30 -23.81 -25.14
C GLY A 188 -7.30 -22.29 -25.33
N GLN A 189 -6.60 -21.54 -24.47
CA GLN A 189 -6.33 -20.10 -24.63
C GLN A 189 -4.92 -19.85 -25.17
N GLU A 190 -4.79 -18.73 -25.87
CA GLU A 190 -3.51 -18.24 -26.39
C GLU A 190 -2.57 -17.82 -25.26
N ALA A 191 -1.27 -17.94 -25.50
CA ALA A 191 -0.25 -17.53 -24.53
C ALA A 191 -0.22 -16.00 -24.31
N GLU A 192 -0.71 -15.23 -25.29
CA GLU A 192 -0.81 -13.77 -25.28
C GLU A 192 -2.26 -13.29 -25.05
N ASP A 193 -3.10 -14.11 -24.42
CA ASP A 193 -4.46 -13.71 -24.05
C ASP A 193 -4.44 -12.50 -23.10
N LEU A 194 -5.08 -11.41 -23.51
CA LEU A 194 -5.24 -10.17 -22.74
C LEU A 194 -6.71 -9.88 -22.42
N SER A 195 -7.63 -10.82 -22.67
CA SER A 195 -9.08 -10.66 -22.49
C SER A 195 -9.50 -10.33 -21.06
N TYR A 196 -8.66 -10.68 -20.07
CA TYR A 196 -8.86 -10.36 -18.66
C TYR A 196 -8.52 -8.90 -18.30
N LEU A 197 -7.90 -8.14 -19.21
CA LEU A 197 -7.68 -6.71 -19.03
C LEU A 197 -8.97 -5.96 -19.32
N HIS A 198 -9.21 -4.90 -18.55
CA HIS A 198 -10.37 -4.05 -18.71
C HIS A 198 -10.00 -2.73 -19.37
N TYR A 199 -10.78 -2.35 -20.38
CA TYR A 199 -10.58 -1.13 -21.14
C TYR A 199 -11.72 -0.15 -20.86
N ASN A 200 -11.36 1.11 -20.68
CA ASN A 200 -12.28 2.15 -20.27
C ASN A 200 -12.18 3.36 -21.21
N LYS A 201 -13.27 4.10 -21.37
CA LYS A 201 -13.34 5.32 -22.17
C LYS A 201 -12.53 6.47 -21.56
N ILE A 202 -12.49 6.53 -20.23
CA ILE A 202 -11.65 7.48 -19.49
C ILE A 202 -10.47 6.71 -18.92
N GLU A 203 -9.31 6.85 -19.57
CA GLU A 203 -8.06 6.24 -19.15
C GLU A 203 -6.96 7.29 -18.93
N THR A 204 -6.18 7.10 -17.87
CA THR A 204 -4.94 7.84 -17.60
C THR A 204 -3.79 6.86 -17.76
N VAL A 205 -3.01 7.02 -18.83
CA VAL A 205 -1.84 6.20 -19.12
C VAL A 205 -0.58 6.95 -18.71
N GLY A 206 0.27 6.31 -17.90
CA GLY A 206 1.57 6.86 -17.55
C GLY A 206 2.58 6.71 -18.68
N THR A 207 3.49 7.67 -18.79
CA THR A 207 4.63 7.59 -19.71
C THR A 207 5.94 7.76 -18.93
N SER A 208 7.08 7.54 -19.59
CA SER A 208 8.38 7.75 -18.93
C SER A 208 8.63 9.21 -18.52
N SER A 209 7.94 10.16 -19.13
CA SER A 209 8.04 11.60 -18.86
C SER A 209 6.86 12.16 -18.06
N GLU A 210 5.79 11.39 -17.87
CA GLU A 210 4.57 11.82 -17.20
C GLU A 210 4.09 10.74 -16.24
N ILE A 211 4.09 11.08 -14.95
CA ILE A 211 3.57 10.20 -13.90
C ILE A 211 2.04 10.15 -14.04
N PRO A 212 1.42 8.96 -14.08
CA PRO A 212 -0.03 8.87 -14.14
C PRO A 212 -0.64 9.30 -12.80
N VAL A 213 -1.55 10.27 -12.87
CA VAL A 213 -2.32 10.77 -11.71
C VAL A 213 -3.72 10.16 -11.76
N LEU A 214 -4.05 9.34 -10.77
CA LEU A 214 -5.37 8.79 -10.50
C LEU A 214 -6.13 9.76 -9.59
N VAL A 215 -7.27 10.27 -10.02
CA VAL A 215 -8.10 11.18 -9.23
C VAL A 215 -9.22 10.40 -8.57
N LEU A 216 -9.43 10.56 -7.27
CA LEU A 216 -10.46 9.85 -6.51
C LEU A 216 -11.26 10.84 -5.65
N PRO A 217 -12.57 10.61 -5.44
CA PRO A 217 -13.35 11.41 -4.50
C PRO A 217 -13.05 11.03 -3.04
N THR A 218 -13.01 12.01 -2.14
CA THR A 218 -13.10 11.77 -0.70
C THR A 218 -14.50 11.29 -0.31
N ASP A 219 -14.64 10.72 0.90
CA ASP A 219 -15.95 10.37 1.49
C ASP A 219 -16.84 9.47 0.62
N ARG A 220 -16.23 8.63 -0.22
CA ARG A 220 -16.91 7.71 -1.12
C ARG A 220 -16.19 6.36 -1.16
N ARG A 221 -16.97 5.29 -1.31
CA ARG A 221 -16.44 3.93 -1.41
C ARG A 221 -15.82 3.72 -2.79
N ILE A 222 -14.55 3.29 -2.81
CA ILE A 222 -13.79 3.08 -4.04
C ILE A 222 -13.38 1.61 -4.12
N GLU A 223 -13.67 0.99 -5.25
CA GLU A 223 -13.22 -0.35 -5.59
C GLU A 223 -12.08 -0.28 -6.62
N PHE A 224 -11.01 -1.04 -6.36
CA PHE A 224 -9.91 -1.20 -7.29
C PHE A 224 -9.93 -2.61 -7.85
N VAL A 225 -9.96 -2.74 -9.18
CA VAL A 225 -9.84 -4.01 -9.89
C VAL A 225 -8.47 -4.06 -10.55
N LEU A 226 -7.63 -4.98 -10.10
CA LEU A 226 -6.21 -5.03 -10.44
C LEU A 226 -5.91 -6.12 -11.47
N ALA A 227 -5.28 -5.76 -12.58
CA ALA A 227 -4.74 -6.74 -13.52
C ALA A 227 -3.41 -6.27 -14.10
N SER A 228 -2.49 -7.20 -14.38
CA SER A 228 -1.23 -6.88 -15.05
C SER A 228 -1.23 -7.41 -16.46
N SER A 229 -0.75 -6.63 -17.43
CA SER A 229 -0.62 -7.10 -18.81
C SER A 229 0.60 -7.99 -19.05
N ASP A 230 1.57 -8.01 -18.11
CA ASP A 230 2.89 -8.60 -18.36
C ASP A 230 3.41 -9.46 -17.20
N VAL A 231 3.94 -8.84 -16.15
CA VAL A 231 4.59 -9.48 -15.00
C VAL A 231 3.87 -9.09 -13.72
N ILE A 232 4.17 -9.77 -12.63
CA ILE A 232 3.62 -9.35 -11.33
C ILE A 232 4.14 -7.95 -10.95
N HIS A 233 3.24 -7.08 -10.51
CA HIS A 233 3.53 -5.80 -9.87
C HIS A 233 2.84 -5.76 -8.50
N SER A 234 2.88 -4.62 -7.81
CA SER A 234 2.09 -4.45 -6.59
C SER A 234 1.60 -3.03 -6.47
N PHE A 235 0.28 -2.86 -6.34
CA PHE A 235 -0.35 -1.57 -6.16
C PHE A 235 -0.27 -1.21 -4.68
N TRP A 236 0.56 -0.21 -4.37
CA TRP A 236 0.80 0.22 -3.00
C TRP A 236 0.80 1.74 -2.89
N VAL A 237 -0.20 2.28 -2.18
CA VAL A 237 -0.20 3.66 -1.69
C VAL A 237 0.19 3.59 -0.21
N PRO A 238 1.34 4.13 0.22
CA PRO A 238 1.80 4.02 1.59
C PRO A 238 0.77 4.47 2.62
N GLU A 239 0.04 5.55 2.36
CA GLU A 239 -0.99 6.13 3.24
C GLU A 239 -2.26 5.28 3.33
N PHE A 240 -2.50 4.34 2.42
CA PHE A 240 -3.57 3.34 2.57
C PHE A 240 -3.17 2.22 3.55
N LEU A 241 -1.89 2.12 3.93
CA LEU A 241 -1.29 1.02 4.69
C LEU A 241 -1.61 -0.39 4.16
N PHE A 242 -2.07 -0.48 2.91
CA PHE A 242 -2.50 -1.71 2.26
C PHE A 242 -1.87 -1.81 0.89
N LYS A 243 -1.48 -3.03 0.52
CA LYS A 243 -1.04 -3.35 -0.84
C LYS A 243 -1.74 -4.60 -1.33
N ARG A 244 -1.93 -4.69 -2.64
CA ARG A 244 -2.34 -5.92 -3.31
C ARG A 244 -1.48 -6.09 -4.55
N ASP A 245 -0.94 -7.30 -4.69
CA ASP A 245 -0.10 -7.62 -5.84
C ASP A 245 -1.00 -7.76 -7.08
N VAL A 246 -0.50 -7.22 -8.19
CA VAL A 246 -1.22 -7.11 -9.47
C VAL A 246 -0.71 -8.23 -10.36
N ASN A 247 -1.49 -9.30 -10.45
CA ASN A 247 -1.11 -10.52 -11.16
C ASN A 247 -1.59 -10.48 -12.62
N PRO A 248 -0.82 -11.02 -13.58
CA PRO A 248 -1.36 -11.42 -14.88
C PRO A 248 -2.42 -12.50 -14.69
N ASN A 249 -3.51 -12.41 -15.44
CA ASN A 249 -4.65 -13.34 -15.38
C ASN A 249 -5.02 -13.80 -13.94
N PRO A 250 -5.43 -12.87 -13.07
CA PRO A 250 -5.52 -13.12 -11.63
C PRO A 250 -6.51 -14.23 -11.27
N LEU A 251 -7.64 -14.33 -12.00
CA LEU A 251 -8.68 -15.32 -11.71
C LEU A 251 -8.21 -16.75 -11.99
N ASN A 252 -7.50 -16.98 -13.11
CA ASN A 252 -6.90 -18.29 -13.39
C ASN A 252 -5.81 -18.66 -12.36
N ASN A 253 -5.19 -17.65 -11.75
CA ASN A 253 -4.19 -17.82 -10.69
C ASN A 253 -4.78 -17.93 -9.28
N SER A 254 -6.11 -18.06 -9.14
CA SER A 254 -6.80 -18.07 -7.83
C SER A 254 -6.47 -16.84 -6.96
N SER A 255 -6.09 -15.74 -7.60
CA SER A 255 -5.84 -14.45 -6.96
C SER A 255 -7.16 -13.68 -6.92
N ASP A 256 -7.43 -13.05 -5.79
CA ASP A 256 -8.49 -12.03 -5.67
C ASP A 256 -7.91 -10.67 -6.10
N PRO A 257 -8.25 -10.14 -7.29
CA PRO A 257 -7.69 -8.89 -7.81
C PRO A 257 -8.40 -7.66 -7.26
N VAL A 258 -9.48 -7.83 -6.48
CA VAL A 258 -10.36 -6.75 -6.07
C VAL A 258 -10.14 -6.42 -4.61
N PHE A 259 -10.02 -5.14 -4.30
CA PHE A 259 -10.16 -4.64 -2.94
C PHE A 259 -10.88 -3.31 -2.93
N GLN A 260 -11.46 -2.96 -1.79
CA GLN A 260 -12.19 -1.72 -1.60
C GLN A 260 -11.56 -0.91 -0.46
N ILE A 261 -11.67 0.41 -0.57
CA ILE A 261 -11.52 1.33 0.55
C ILE A 261 -12.88 1.97 0.82
N SER A 262 -13.22 2.15 2.08
CA SER A 262 -14.54 2.69 2.46
C SER A 262 -14.64 4.17 2.13
N GLU A 263 -13.57 4.92 2.36
CA GLU A 263 -13.47 6.34 2.07
C GLU A 263 -12.00 6.77 2.14
N ILE A 264 -11.69 7.89 1.49
CA ILE A 264 -10.48 8.68 1.73
C ILE A 264 -10.93 9.90 2.56
N GLN A 265 -10.35 10.06 3.75
CA GLN A 265 -10.79 11.04 4.75
C GLN A 265 -10.20 12.44 4.53
N GLU A 266 -9.13 12.54 3.73
CA GLU A 266 -8.39 13.78 3.53
C GLU A 266 -8.14 14.02 2.04
N GLU A 267 -8.41 15.26 1.59
CA GLU A 267 -7.99 15.71 0.26
C GLU A 267 -6.46 15.87 0.21
N GLY A 268 -5.85 15.58 -0.95
CA GLY A 268 -4.41 15.70 -1.09
C GLY A 268 -3.81 14.88 -2.23
N ALA A 269 -2.47 14.88 -2.28
CA ALA A 269 -1.68 14.15 -3.26
C ALA A 269 -0.83 13.09 -2.55
N PHE A 270 -1.09 11.82 -2.84
CA PHE A 270 -0.48 10.67 -2.20
C PHE A 270 0.32 9.86 -3.21
N VAL A 271 1.55 9.50 -2.86
CA VAL A 271 2.43 8.78 -3.78
C VAL A 271 2.02 7.31 -3.85
N GLY A 272 1.87 6.79 -5.05
CA GLY A 272 1.77 5.37 -5.32
C GLY A 272 3.12 4.79 -5.72
N ARG A 273 3.41 3.55 -5.31
CA ARG A 273 4.65 2.83 -5.62
C ARG A 273 4.35 1.41 -6.07
N CYS A 274 5.21 0.90 -6.96
CA CYS A 274 5.28 -0.54 -7.21
C CYS A 274 6.06 -1.24 -6.08
N ALA A 275 5.47 -2.27 -5.48
CA ALA A 275 6.04 -2.97 -4.32
C ALA A 275 6.37 -4.46 -4.56
N GLU A 276 6.33 -4.93 -5.82
CA GLU A 276 6.78 -6.27 -6.22
C GLU A 276 7.69 -6.18 -7.45
N MET A 277 8.73 -7.01 -7.50
CA MET A 277 9.83 -6.85 -8.46
C MET A 277 9.40 -7.14 -9.91
N CYS A 278 9.28 -6.09 -10.72
CA CYS A 278 8.84 -6.16 -12.12
C CYS A 278 9.97 -5.95 -13.15
N GLY A 279 11.23 -5.84 -12.69
CA GLY A 279 12.41 -5.77 -13.56
C GLY A 279 13.24 -4.50 -13.37
N THR A 280 13.92 -4.05 -14.44
CA THR A 280 15.01 -3.05 -14.31
C THR A 280 14.54 -1.68 -13.83
N TYR A 281 13.38 -1.21 -14.29
CA TYR A 281 12.83 0.10 -13.93
C TYR A 281 11.77 0.01 -12.83
N HIS A 282 11.82 -1.03 -11.99
CA HIS A 282 10.86 -1.28 -10.91
C HIS A 282 10.65 -0.06 -10.00
N ALA A 283 11.73 0.60 -9.57
CA ALA A 283 11.65 1.77 -8.69
C ALA A 283 11.12 3.05 -9.37
N MET A 284 10.90 3.04 -10.69
CA MET A 284 10.44 4.18 -11.48
C MET A 284 8.93 4.15 -11.73
N MET A 285 8.26 3.09 -11.28
CA MET A 285 6.81 2.89 -11.41
C MET A 285 6.01 3.63 -10.34
N ASN A 286 6.34 4.89 -10.11
CA ASN A 286 5.53 5.72 -9.23
C ASN A 286 4.27 6.17 -9.98
N PHE A 287 3.17 6.26 -9.25
CA PHE A 287 1.95 6.93 -9.67
C PHE A 287 1.54 7.91 -8.57
N GLU A 288 0.48 8.68 -8.79
CA GLU A 288 -0.07 9.54 -7.76
C GLU A 288 -1.57 9.30 -7.63
N VAL A 289 -2.05 9.21 -6.39
CA VAL A 289 -3.47 9.32 -6.06
C VAL A 289 -3.76 10.75 -5.63
N ARG A 290 -4.66 11.41 -6.33
CA ARG A 290 -5.15 12.75 -6.04
C ARG A 290 -6.55 12.63 -5.46
N ALA A 291 -6.68 12.80 -4.14
CA ALA A 291 -7.97 12.83 -3.47
C ALA A 291 -8.55 14.24 -3.52
N VAL A 292 -9.75 14.38 -4.06
CA VAL A 292 -10.48 15.66 -4.19
C VAL A 292 -11.90 15.51 -3.67
N SER A 293 -12.58 16.62 -3.39
CA SER A 293 -13.99 16.60 -3.04
C SER A 293 -14.87 15.94 -4.10
N PRO A 294 -15.98 15.29 -3.72
CA PRO A 294 -16.92 14.68 -4.67
C PRO A 294 -17.38 15.62 -5.79
N GLU A 295 -17.55 16.92 -5.51
CA GLU A 295 -17.97 17.91 -6.50
C GLU A 295 -16.89 18.16 -7.55
N ARG A 296 -15.63 18.31 -7.12
CA ARG A 296 -14.47 18.47 -8.04
C ARG A 296 -14.24 17.20 -8.83
N PHE A 297 -14.44 16.03 -8.22
CA PHE A 297 -14.36 14.76 -8.92
C PHE A 297 -15.43 14.64 -10.01
N ALA A 298 -16.68 15.00 -9.72
CA ALA A 298 -17.75 15.01 -10.71
C ALA A 298 -17.42 15.94 -11.90
N GLU A 299 -16.92 17.15 -11.62
CA GLU A 299 -16.46 18.07 -12.67
C GLU A 299 -15.30 17.48 -13.49
N TYR A 300 -14.31 16.88 -12.82
CA TYR A 300 -13.17 16.22 -13.47
C TYR A 300 -13.62 15.13 -14.46
N ILE A 301 -14.59 14.30 -14.08
CA ILE A 301 -15.11 13.24 -14.94
C ILE A 301 -15.82 13.82 -16.16
N GLU A 302 -16.67 14.85 -16.01
CA GLU A 302 -17.35 15.49 -17.14
C GLU A 302 -16.38 16.17 -18.11
N LEU A 303 -15.29 16.75 -17.59
CA LEU A 303 -14.21 17.31 -18.41
C LEU A 303 -13.46 16.23 -19.21
N ARG A 304 -13.23 15.07 -18.61
CA ARG A 304 -12.48 13.95 -19.19
C ARG A 304 -13.31 13.10 -20.14
N LYS A 305 -14.61 13.01 -19.90
CA LYS A 305 -15.54 12.20 -20.67
C LYS A 305 -15.42 12.51 -22.18
N PRO A 306 -15.38 11.49 -23.05
CA PRO A 306 -15.25 11.70 -24.49
C PRO A 306 -16.33 12.62 -25.05
N VAL A 307 -15.99 13.35 -26.12
CA VAL A 307 -16.91 14.28 -26.78
C VAL A 307 -18.14 13.56 -27.35
N GLU A 308 -17.97 12.33 -27.82
CA GLU A 308 -19.06 11.46 -28.30
C GLU A 308 -20.09 11.10 -27.21
N ASP A 309 -19.66 11.06 -25.95
CA ASP A 309 -20.52 10.81 -24.80
C ASP A 309 -21.02 12.12 -24.14
N GLY A 310 -20.81 13.27 -24.81
CA GLY A 310 -21.26 14.59 -24.36
C GLY A 310 -20.32 15.32 -23.40
N GLY A 311 -19.09 14.81 -23.18
CA GLY A 311 -18.07 15.47 -22.39
C GLY A 311 -17.17 16.41 -23.18
N GLN A 312 -16.04 16.83 -22.60
CA GLN A 312 -15.06 17.72 -23.25
C GLN A 312 -13.82 17.00 -23.81
N GLY A 313 -13.62 15.72 -23.49
CA GLY A 313 -12.50 14.91 -23.98
C GLY A 313 -11.12 15.46 -23.61
N LEU A 314 -11.01 16.18 -22.49
CA LEU A 314 -9.76 16.81 -22.07
C LEU A 314 -8.72 15.77 -21.62
N THR A 315 -7.44 16.13 -21.76
CA THR A 315 -6.35 15.33 -21.19
C THR A 315 -6.37 15.40 -19.66
N ASN A 316 -5.65 14.48 -18.99
CA ASN A 316 -5.59 14.48 -17.54
C ASN A 316 -5.07 15.81 -16.97
N ALA A 317 -3.97 16.32 -17.50
CA ALA A 317 -3.38 17.60 -17.13
C ALA A 317 -4.36 18.77 -17.29
N GLN A 318 -5.07 18.84 -18.43
CA GLN A 318 -6.05 19.90 -18.68
C GLN A 318 -7.25 19.82 -17.74
N ALA A 319 -7.75 18.61 -17.46
CA ALA A 319 -8.87 18.42 -16.53
C ALA A 319 -8.47 18.80 -15.09
N LEU A 320 -7.26 18.42 -14.65
CA LEU A 320 -6.70 18.81 -13.36
C LEU A 320 -6.57 20.33 -13.21
N GLU A 321 -6.03 21.03 -14.20
CA GLU A 321 -5.96 22.50 -14.18
C GLU A 321 -7.34 23.16 -14.04
N ARG A 322 -8.35 22.60 -14.70
CA ARG A 322 -9.71 23.18 -14.72
C ARG A 322 -10.44 23.04 -13.40
N ILE A 323 -10.22 21.93 -12.70
CA ILE A 323 -10.72 21.81 -11.32
C ILE A 323 -9.87 22.62 -10.34
N GLY A 324 -8.68 23.13 -10.75
CA GLY A 324 -7.80 23.93 -9.91
C GLY A 324 -6.77 23.10 -9.12
N GLU A 325 -6.42 21.92 -9.63
CA GLU A 325 -5.30 21.10 -9.19
C GLU A 325 -4.07 21.31 -10.09
N SER A 326 -2.91 20.80 -9.65
CA SER A 326 -1.71 20.76 -10.50
C SER A 326 -1.90 19.81 -11.69
N PRO A 327 -1.53 20.21 -12.93
CA PRO A 327 -1.60 19.35 -14.11
C PRO A 327 -0.69 18.12 -14.04
N VAL A 328 0.32 18.16 -13.19
CA VAL A 328 1.34 17.13 -13.03
C VAL A 328 1.39 16.65 -11.57
N ALA A 329 1.92 15.45 -11.36
CA ALA A 329 2.14 14.90 -10.03
C ALA A 329 2.97 15.87 -9.14
N THR A 330 2.57 16.00 -7.88
CA THR A 330 3.23 16.87 -6.89
C THR A 330 3.90 16.10 -5.76
N SER A 331 3.49 14.85 -5.52
CA SER A 331 4.06 13.95 -4.51
C SER A 331 5.30 13.19 -5.00
N THR A 332 5.49 13.14 -6.32
CA THR A 332 6.63 12.50 -6.99
C THR A 332 6.91 13.24 -8.29
N THR A 333 8.08 12.98 -8.87
CA THR A 333 8.46 13.51 -10.18
C THR A 333 8.83 12.37 -11.13
N PRO A 334 8.67 12.54 -12.45
CA PRO A 334 9.20 11.61 -13.44
C PRO A 334 10.70 11.34 -13.19
N PHE A 335 11.10 10.08 -13.33
CA PHE A 335 12.51 9.72 -13.21
C PHE A 335 13.27 10.11 -14.48
N LYS A 336 14.53 10.52 -14.32
CA LYS A 336 15.42 10.76 -15.48
C LYS A 336 15.82 9.42 -16.11
N THR A 337 15.35 9.13 -17.30
CA THR A 337 15.64 7.87 -18.01
C THR A 337 17.11 7.70 -18.43
N ASP A 338 17.92 8.75 -18.35
CA ASP A 338 19.36 8.69 -18.64
C ASP A 338 20.13 7.90 -17.56
N ARG A 339 20.47 6.65 -17.89
CA ARG A 339 21.28 5.75 -17.04
C ARG A 339 22.73 6.19 -16.87
N THR A 340 23.19 7.14 -17.68
CA THR A 340 24.55 7.70 -17.60
C THR A 340 24.61 8.94 -16.74
N ASP A 341 23.45 9.49 -16.34
CA ASP A 341 23.38 10.62 -15.41
C ASP A 341 23.93 10.17 -14.05
N ARG A 342 25.08 10.72 -13.68
CA ARG A 342 25.76 10.50 -12.39
C ARG A 342 25.41 11.59 -11.38
N ALA A 343 24.57 12.56 -11.74
CA ALA A 343 24.10 13.55 -10.80
C ALA A 343 23.22 12.86 -9.74
N ALA A 344 23.43 13.21 -8.47
CA ALA A 344 22.47 12.86 -7.44
C ALA A 344 21.10 13.43 -7.83
N SER A 345 20.03 12.67 -7.63
CA SER A 345 18.65 13.16 -7.76
C SER A 345 18.44 14.33 -6.79
N GLY A 346 18.69 15.54 -7.28
CA GLY A 346 18.53 16.77 -6.51
C GLY A 346 17.05 17.05 -6.29
N VAL A 347 16.71 17.52 -5.08
CA VAL A 347 15.45 18.23 -4.85
C VAL A 347 15.44 19.40 -5.83
N VAL A 348 14.52 19.36 -6.80
CA VAL A 348 14.21 20.53 -7.63
C VAL A 348 13.66 21.58 -6.67
N THR A 349 14.54 22.49 -6.26
CA THR A 349 14.11 23.70 -5.56
C THR A 349 13.30 24.50 -6.57
N ALA A 350 12.03 24.74 -6.25
CA ALA A 350 11.19 25.64 -7.02
C ALA A 350 11.88 27.02 -7.12
N GLY A 351 12.03 27.51 -8.35
CA GLY A 351 12.52 28.85 -8.68
C GLY A 351 12.87 28.90 -10.18
N ASN A 352 12.30 29.77 -11.02
CA ASN A 352 11.52 30.99 -10.84
C ASN A 352 10.27 30.99 -11.72
#